data_AF-A0A9X0CUJ8-F1
#
_entry.id   AF-A0A9X0CUJ8-F1
#
_cell.length_a   1.000
_cell.length_b   1.000
_cell.length_c   1.000
_cell.angle_alpha   90.00
_cell.angle_beta   90.00
_cell.angle_gamma   90.00
#
_symmetry.space_group_name_H-M   'P 1'
#
loop_
_entity.id
_entity.type
_entity.pdbx_description
1 polymer ?
#
loop_
_entity_poly.entity_id
_entity_poly.type
_entity_poly.pdbx_seq_one_letter_code
_entity_poly.pdbx_strand_id
1 'polypeptide(L)'
;MVDIVKAYSGQGQEDSPNCGSCGEKKSLKFYCSDCNCFLCEECAGAHKKLKIFRGHHVKEIGKFESSDAQDYARRTNVCKQHKDEVRFYCEQCVICICRDCAILEHRDHNIVSLDKGLEKKKSEIENKMQAVQNNSSSLRNQKDSLEKRRMRMNNSFIQATEEVHRAAKRNLELIRQHEASVTEQLLKQKETSKLNFQTL
;
A
#
# COMPACT_ATOMS: atom_id res chain seq x y z
N MET A 1 -7.28 16.13 -12.10
CA MET A 1 -7.71 17.45 -12.59
C MET A 1 -6.60 18.50 -12.40
N VAL A 2 -5.91 18.48 -11.26
CA VAL A 2 -4.83 19.43 -10.93
C VAL A 2 -3.58 19.25 -11.81
N ASP A 3 -3.33 18.08 -12.40
CA ASP A 3 -2.01 17.78 -12.97
C ASP A 3 -1.78 18.28 -14.40
N ILE A 4 -2.77 18.24 -15.31
CA ILE A 4 -2.59 18.74 -16.69
C ILE A 4 -2.51 20.26 -16.71
N VAL A 5 -3.43 20.95 -16.02
CA VAL A 5 -3.38 22.41 -15.93
C VAL A 5 -2.07 22.83 -15.27
N LYS A 6 -1.66 22.21 -14.15
CA LYS A 6 -0.40 22.54 -13.47
C LYS A 6 0.85 22.25 -14.33
N ALA A 7 0.88 21.13 -15.07
CA ALA A 7 2.00 20.78 -15.94
C ALA A 7 2.22 21.78 -17.09
N TYR A 8 1.16 22.42 -17.58
CA TYR A 8 1.24 23.29 -18.76
C TYR A 8 1.01 24.79 -18.48
N SER A 9 0.59 25.18 -17.27
CA SER A 9 0.37 26.59 -16.87
C SER A 9 1.65 27.40 -16.60
N GLY A 10 2.83 26.78 -16.66
CA GLY A 10 4.11 27.49 -16.62
C GLY A 10 4.36 28.31 -15.34
N GLN A 11 4.17 27.72 -14.16
CA GLN A 11 4.71 28.30 -12.92
C GLN A 11 6.23 28.07 -12.85
N GLY A 12 7.00 28.82 -13.64
CA GLY A 12 8.41 29.16 -13.40
C GLY A 12 9.38 28.06 -12.94
N GLN A 13 9.37 26.86 -13.52
CA GLN A 13 10.44 25.86 -13.33
C GLN A 13 11.08 25.49 -14.68
N GLU A 14 12.33 25.02 -14.63
CA GLU A 14 13.23 24.73 -15.78
C GLU A 14 12.67 23.71 -16.80
N ASP A 15 11.58 23.03 -16.46
CA ASP A 15 10.84 22.07 -17.31
C ASP A 15 9.63 22.70 -18.03
N SER A 16 9.76 23.94 -18.54
CA SER A 16 8.68 24.56 -19.31
C SER A 16 8.42 23.80 -20.63
N PRO A 17 7.17 23.35 -20.89
CA PRO A 17 6.85 22.54 -22.06
C PRO A 17 7.00 23.32 -23.37
N ASN A 18 7.37 22.63 -24.45
CA ASN A 18 7.51 23.23 -25.78
C ASN A 18 6.14 23.51 -26.41
N CYS A 19 6.02 24.63 -27.13
CA CYS A 19 4.86 24.91 -27.96
C CYS A 19 4.75 23.86 -29.08
N GLY A 20 3.59 23.21 -29.20
CA GLY A 20 3.39 22.16 -30.21
C GLY A 20 3.36 22.66 -31.65
N SER A 21 3.35 23.97 -31.89
CA SER A 21 3.34 24.57 -33.23
C SER A 21 4.71 25.11 -33.65
N CYS A 22 5.40 25.88 -32.81
CA CYS A 22 6.73 26.43 -33.15
C CYS A 22 7.90 25.63 -32.56
N GLY A 23 7.64 24.67 -31.66
CA GLY A 23 8.67 23.86 -31.02
C GLY A 23 9.49 24.58 -29.95
N GLU A 24 9.26 25.88 -29.72
CA GLU A 24 10.03 26.67 -28.76
C GLU A 24 9.54 26.48 -27.33
N LYS A 25 10.45 26.53 -26.35
CA LYS A 25 10.14 26.56 -24.92
C LYS A 25 9.56 27.92 -24.55
N LYS A 26 8.24 28.01 -24.42
CA LYS A 26 7.49 29.24 -24.13
C LYS A 26 6.38 28.93 -23.12
N SER A 27 5.88 29.96 -22.42
CA SER A 27 4.67 29.82 -21.61
C SER A 27 3.49 29.45 -22.51
N LEU A 28 2.89 28.28 -22.25
CA LEU A 28 1.74 27.78 -22.99
C LEU A 28 0.47 28.24 -22.27
N LYS A 29 -0.38 28.95 -23.00
CA LYS A 29 -1.61 29.53 -22.45
C LYS A 29 -2.87 28.94 -23.08
N PHE A 30 -2.72 28.29 -24.23
CA PHE A 30 -3.83 27.79 -25.02
C PHE A 30 -3.62 26.34 -25.44
N TYR A 31 -4.71 25.68 -25.78
CA TYR A 31 -4.75 24.34 -26.35
C TYR A 31 -5.66 24.34 -27.57
N CYS A 32 -5.24 23.64 -28.61
CA CYS A 32 -6.04 23.39 -29.81
C CYS A 32 -6.45 21.91 -29.83
N SER A 33 -7.73 21.60 -29.71
CA SER A 33 -8.21 20.21 -29.67
C SER A 33 -8.09 19.51 -31.02
N ASP A 34 -8.21 20.25 -32.12
CA ASP A 34 -8.07 19.72 -33.48
C ASP A 34 -6.63 19.34 -33.81
N CYS A 35 -5.66 20.13 -33.34
CA CYS A 35 -4.24 19.81 -33.47
C CYS A 35 -3.73 18.92 -32.33
N ASN A 36 -4.55 18.69 -31.31
CA ASN A 36 -4.20 18.04 -30.04
C ASN A 36 -2.87 18.55 -29.45
N CYS A 37 -2.67 19.88 -29.40
CA CYS A 37 -1.41 20.46 -28.97
C CYS A 37 -1.59 21.75 -28.15
N PHE A 38 -0.64 21.99 -27.23
CA PHE A 38 -0.56 23.21 -26.44
C PHE A 38 0.22 24.30 -27.19
N LEU A 39 -0.25 25.54 -27.09
CA LEU A 39 0.20 26.67 -27.88
C LEU A 39 0.63 27.83 -26.97
N CYS A 40 1.72 28.48 -27.36
CA CYS A 40 2.05 29.82 -26.87
C CYS A 40 1.05 30.85 -27.42
N GLU A 41 1.06 32.05 -26.85
CA GLU A 41 0.12 33.12 -27.21
C GLU A 41 0.20 33.53 -28.69
N GLU A 42 1.41 33.57 -29.26
CA GLU A 42 1.65 33.89 -30.67
C GLU A 42 1.05 32.82 -31.60
N CYS A 43 1.33 31.55 -31.34
CA CYS A 43 0.82 30.44 -32.15
C CYS A 43 -0.70 30.30 -32.02
N ALA A 44 -1.28 30.57 -30.84
CA ALA A 44 -2.72 30.62 -30.66
C ALA A 44 -3.35 31.78 -31.47
N GLY A 45 -2.68 32.94 -31.51
CA GLY A 45 -3.07 34.06 -32.36
C GLY A 45 -3.05 33.71 -33.84
N ALA A 46 -2.02 32.98 -34.30
CA ALA A 46 -1.92 32.48 -35.67
C ALA A 46 -3.06 31.51 -36.01
N HIS A 47 -3.38 30.57 -35.11
CA HIS A 47 -4.50 29.64 -35.28
C HIS A 47 -5.85 30.35 -35.46
N LYS A 48 -6.05 31.50 -34.81
CA LYS A 48 -7.29 32.28 -34.93
C LYS A 48 -7.36 33.14 -36.21
N LYS A 49 -6.22 33.49 -36.80
CA LYS A 49 -6.13 34.46 -37.91
C LYS A 49 -5.91 33.81 -39.28
N LEU A 50 -5.16 32.73 -39.34
CA LEU A 50 -4.78 32.10 -40.61
C LEU A 50 -5.90 31.20 -41.13
N LYS A 51 -6.19 31.32 -42.43
CA LYS A 51 -7.28 30.56 -43.08
C LYS A 51 -7.13 29.04 -42.95
N ILE A 52 -5.89 28.54 -42.88
CA ILE A 52 -5.61 27.10 -42.77
C ILE A 52 -6.10 26.48 -41.46
N PHE A 53 -6.20 27.28 -40.40
CA PHE A 53 -6.68 26.83 -39.07
C PHE A 53 -8.13 27.23 -38.83
N ARG A 54 -8.86 27.63 -39.87
CA ARG A 54 -10.25 28.05 -39.74
C ARG A 54 -11.11 26.88 -39.26
N GLY A 55 -11.79 27.07 -38.13
CA GLY A 55 -12.62 26.03 -37.51
C GLY A 55 -11.91 25.25 -36.40
N HIS A 56 -10.61 25.49 -36.17
CA HIS A 56 -9.91 24.91 -35.03
C HIS A 56 -10.44 25.50 -33.71
N HIS A 57 -10.63 24.64 -32.71
CA HIS A 57 -11.13 24.97 -31.40
C HIS A 57 -9.94 25.22 -30.46
N VAL A 58 -9.64 26.51 -30.29
CA VAL A 58 -8.54 26.96 -29.42
C VAL A 58 -9.10 27.50 -28.10
N LYS A 59 -8.83 26.81 -27.00
CA LYS A 59 -9.29 27.16 -25.65
C LYS A 59 -8.12 27.57 -24.76
N GLU A 60 -8.36 28.50 -23.85
CA GLU A 60 -7.38 28.92 -22.83
C GLU A 60 -7.28 27.84 -21.75
N ILE A 61 -6.05 27.47 -21.37
CA ILE A 61 -5.79 26.38 -20.41
C ILE A 61 -6.41 26.70 -19.05
N GLY A 62 -6.36 27.96 -18.61
CA GLY A 62 -6.98 28.42 -17.36
C GLY A 62 -8.51 28.30 -17.33
N LYS A 63 -9.15 28.02 -18.47
CA LYS A 63 -10.60 27.82 -18.63
C LYS A 63 -10.96 26.37 -18.95
N PHE A 64 -10.04 25.42 -18.76
CA PHE A 64 -10.31 24.00 -18.99
C PHE A 64 -11.37 23.46 -18.03
N GLU A 65 -12.34 22.77 -18.60
CA GLU A 65 -13.31 21.96 -17.88
C GLU A 65 -12.83 20.50 -17.80
N SER A 66 -13.53 19.69 -17.01
CA SER A 66 -13.24 18.25 -16.88
C SER A 66 -13.28 17.52 -18.22
N SER A 67 -14.21 17.91 -19.10
CA SER A 67 -14.39 17.39 -20.44
C SER A 67 -13.16 17.66 -21.34
N ASP A 68 -12.59 18.86 -21.30
CA ASP A 68 -11.43 19.22 -22.12
C ASP A 68 -10.18 18.41 -21.72
N ALA A 69 -9.96 18.26 -20.41
CA ALA A 69 -8.85 17.45 -19.89
C ALA A 69 -9.01 15.96 -20.24
N GLN A 70 -10.24 15.46 -20.22
CA GLN A 70 -10.56 14.10 -20.64
C GLN A 70 -10.37 13.90 -22.14
N ASP A 71 -10.79 14.85 -22.97
CA ASP A 71 -10.60 14.81 -24.43
C ASP A 71 -9.10 14.81 -24.78
N TYR A 72 -8.29 15.68 -24.15
CA TYR A 72 -6.83 15.65 -24.30
C TYR A 72 -6.22 14.31 -23.87
N ALA A 73 -6.61 13.78 -22.70
CA ALA A 73 -6.11 12.50 -22.21
C ALA A 73 -6.50 11.32 -23.12
N ARG A 74 -7.68 11.36 -23.74
CA ARG A 74 -8.12 10.36 -24.72
C ARG A 74 -7.28 10.44 -25.98
N ARG A 75 -7.11 11.64 -26.55
CA ARG A 75 -6.38 11.88 -27.80
C ARG A 75 -4.86 11.69 -27.69
N THR A 76 -4.28 11.79 -26.50
CA THR A 76 -2.85 11.50 -26.27
C THR A 76 -2.56 10.01 -26.14
N ASN A 77 -3.54 9.21 -25.73
CA ASN A 77 -3.41 7.77 -25.62
C ASN A 77 -3.84 7.10 -26.94
N VAL A 78 -2.90 7.04 -27.88
CA VAL A 78 -3.11 6.38 -29.17
C VAL A 78 -2.53 4.96 -29.19
N CYS A 79 -3.13 4.10 -30.00
CA CYS A 79 -2.59 2.80 -30.32
C CYS A 79 -1.17 2.93 -30.89
N LYS A 80 -0.24 2.15 -30.34
CA LYS A 80 1.18 2.24 -30.72
C LYS A 80 1.42 1.80 -32.16
N GLN A 81 0.65 0.82 -32.65
CA GLN A 81 0.75 0.27 -34.01
C GLN A 81 0.06 1.17 -35.03
N HIS A 82 -1.21 1.52 -34.80
CA HIS A 82 -2.05 2.17 -35.81
C HIS A 82 -2.12 3.70 -35.68
N LYS A 83 -1.55 4.28 -34.61
CA LYS A 83 -1.59 5.73 -34.30
C LYS A 83 -3.00 6.31 -34.19
N ASP A 84 -4.00 5.45 -34.01
CA ASP A 84 -5.41 5.80 -33.83
C ASP A 84 -5.81 5.77 -32.34
N GLU A 85 -6.90 6.45 -31.99
CA GLU A 85 -7.43 6.53 -30.63
C GLU A 85 -7.78 5.14 -30.06
N VAL A 86 -7.37 4.86 -28.82
CA VAL A 86 -7.83 3.65 -28.12
C VAL A 86 -9.25 3.85 -27.61
N ARG A 87 -10.17 3.00 -28.06
CA ARG A 87 -11.61 3.11 -27.75
C ARG A 87 -12.18 1.87 -27.07
N PHE A 88 -11.41 0.80 -27.06
CA PHE A 88 -11.86 -0.49 -26.59
C PHE A 88 -10.86 -1.09 -25.60
N TYR A 89 -11.34 -2.05 -24.83
CA TYR A 89 -10.54 -2.86 -23.93
C TYR A 89 -10.77 -4.33 -24.26
N CYS A 90 -9.70 -5.06 -24.55
CA CYS A 90 -9.76 -6.51 -24.75
C CYS A 90 -9.61 -7.20 -23.39
N GLU A 91 -10.64 -7.90 -22.94
CA GLU A 91 -10.64 -8.52 -21.62
C GLU A 91 -9.69 -9.73 -21.53
N GLN A 92 -9.55 -10.51 -22.60
CA GLN A 92 -8.61 -11.65 -22.64
C GLN A 92 -7.16 -11.19 -22.62
N CYS A 93 -6.81 -10.17 -23.41
CA CYS A 93 -5.43 -9.68 -23.52
C CYS A 93 -5.07 -8.65 -22.45
N VAL A 94 -6.08 -8.11 -21.74
CA VAL A 94 -5.91 -7.13 -20.66
C VAL A 94 -5.26 -5.83 -21.15
N ILE A 95 -5.60 -5.38 -22.36
CA ILE A 95 -5.01 -4.18 -23.00
C ILE A 95 -6.08 -3.27 -23.63
N CYS A 96 -5.75 -1.98 -23.73
CA CYS A 96 -6.54 -0.99 -24.48
C CYS A 96 -6.15 -1.05 -25.96
N ILE A 97 -7.14 -1.06 -26.85
CA ILE A 97 -6.95 -1.24 -28.29
C ILE A 97 -7.76 -0.22 -29.11
N CYS A 98 -7.27 0.11 -30.31
CA CYS A 98 -8.02 0.91 -31.28
C CYS A 98 -8.97 0.03 -32.12
N ARG A 99 -9.69 0.66 -33.06
CA ARG A 99 -10.63 -0.03 -33.95
C ARG A 99 -9.95 -1.05 -34.85
N ASP A 100 -8.78 -0.73 -35.41
CA ASP A 100 -8.07 -1.64 -36.32
C ASP A 100 -7.59 -2.90 -35.59
N CYS A 101 -7.00 -2.74 -34.39
CA CYS A 101 -6.64 -3.87 -33.53
C CYS A 101 -7.87 -4.77 -33.24
N ALA A 102 -9.02 -4.18 -32.95
CA ALA A 102 -10.25 -4.93 -32.67
C ALA A 102 -10.71 -5.79 -33.86
N ILE A 103 -10.53 -5.30 -35.10
CA ILE A 103 -10.98 -5.98 -36.32
C ILE A 103 -9.95 -6.98 -36.84
N LEU A 104 -8.66 -6.61 -36.79
CA LEU A 104 -7.58 -7.37 -37.44
C LEU A 104 -6.95 -8.42 -36.51
N GLU A 105 -6.77 -8.09 -35.23
CA GLU A 105 -5.96 -8.91 -34.30
C GLU A 105 -6.79 -9.55 -33.18
N HIS A 106 -7.89 -8.91 -32.77
CA HIS A 106 -8.68 -9.32 -31.60
C HIS A 106 -10.13 -9.71 -31.93
N ARG A 107 -10.42 -10.07 -33.18
CA ARG A 107 -11.79 -10.31 -33.68
C ARG A 107 -12.60 -11.30 -32.84
N ASP A 108 -11.94 -12.36 -32.35
CA ASP A 108 -12.58 -13.43 -31.59
C ASP A 108 -12.41 -13.28 -30.07
N HIS A 109 -11.87 -12.14 -29.62
CA HIS A 109 -11.76 -11.82 -28.20
C HIS A 109 -13.00 -11.08 -27.71
N ASN A 110 -13.19 -11.11 -26.39
CA ASN A 110 -14.20 -10.36 -25.67
C ASN A 110 -13.69 -8.93 -25.52
N ILE A 111 -14.24 -8.07 -26.36
CA ILE A 111 -13.90 -6.65 -26.40
C ILE A 111 -15.07 -5.87 -25.82
N VAL A 112 -14.76 -4.96 -24.90
CA VAL A 112 -15.74 -4.01 -24.33
C VAL A 112 -15.31 -2.58 -24.65
N SER A 113 -16.21 -1.61 -24.46
CA SER A 113 -15.83 -0.21 -24.52
C SER A 113 -14.77 0.11 -23.46
N LEU A 114 -13.89 1.06 -23.76
CA LEU A 114 -12.85 1.47 -22.82
C LEU A 114 -13.42 1.89 -21.46
N ASP A 115 -14.51 2.67 -21.45
CA ASP A 115 -15.17 3.13 -20.22
C ASP A 115 -15.68 1.95 -19.36
N LYS A 116 -16.28 0.93 -19.99
CA LYS A 116 -16.76 -0.27 -19.28
C LYS A 116 -15.60 -1.11 -18.74
N GLY A 117 -14.53 -1.27 -19.53
CA GLY A 117 -13.32 -1.96 -19.11
C GLY A 117 -12.65 -1.26 -17.92
N LEU A 118 -12.57 0.07 -17.97
CA LEU A 118 -12.01 0.90 -16.92
C LEU A 118 -12.81 0.76 -15.62
N GLU A 119 -14.14 0.87 -15.68
CA GLU A 119 -15.00 0.75 -14.50
C GLU A 119 -14.86 -0.62 -13.84
N LYS A 120 -14.88 -1.69 -14.65
CA LYS A 120 -14.67 -3.06 -14.16
C LYS A 120 -13.30 -3.23 -13.50
N LYS A 121 -12.23 -2.75 -14.13
CA LYS A 121 -10.87 -2.86 -13.58
C LYS A 121 -10.66 -2.01 -12.34
N LYS A 122 -11.25 -0.82 -12.29
CA LYS A 122 -11.24 0.01 -11.09
C LYS A 122 -11.90 -0.72 -9.91
N SER A 123 -13.10 -1.26 -10.10
CA SER A 123 -13.80 -2.03 -9.07
C SER A 123 -13.00 -3.28 -8.64
N GLU A 124 -12.41 -4.03 -9.59
CA GLU A 124 -11.54 -5.18 -9.27
C GLU A 124 -10.34 -4.78 -8.40
N ILE A 125 -9.69 -3.65 -8.71
CA ILE A 125 -8.55 -3.14 -7.96
C ILE A 125 -8.98 -2.71 -6.56
N GLU A 126 -10.06 -1.92 -6.44
CA GLU A 126 -10.59 -1.46 -5.16
C GLU A 126 -10.94 -2.64 -4.23
N ASN A 127 -11.62 -3.67 -4.77
CA ASN A 127 -11.94 -4.88 -4.02
C ASN A 127 -10.69 -5.63 -3.54
N LYS A 128 -9.69 -5.78 -4.41
CA LYS A 128 -8.41 -6.43 -4.04
C LYS A 128 -7.66 -5.62 -2.98
N MET A 129 -7.63 -4.29 -3.09
CA MET A 129 -7.01 -3.41 -2.09
C MET A 129 -7.69 -3.56 -0.73
N GLN A 130 -9.02 -3.58 -0.69
CA GLN A 130 -9.76 -3.79 0.55
C GLN A 130 -9.47 -5.16 1.17
N ALA A 131 -9.40 -6.21 0.36
CA ALA A 131 -9.05 -7.56 0.83
C ALA A 131 -7.64 -7.60 1.44
N VAL A 132 -6.66 -6.96 0.79
CA VAL A 132 -5.28 -6.85 1.31
C VAL A 132 -5.26 -6.10 2.65
N GLN A 133 -6.01 -5.00 2.78
CA GLN A 133 -6.08 -4.23 4.01
C GLN A 133 -6.70 -5.04 5.16
N ASN A 134 -7.78 -5.77 4.89
CA ASN A 134 -8.44 -6.63 5.86
C ASN A 134 -7.55 -7.81 6.30
N ASN A 135 -6.83 -8.42 5.37
CA ASN A 135 -5.88 -9.48 5.70
C ASN A 135 -4.71 -8.94 6.54
N SER A 136 -4.20 -7.75 6.20
CA SER A 136 -3.11 -7.12 6.93
C SER A 136 -3.49 -6.81 8.39
N SER A 137 -4.71 -6.32 8.63
CA SER A 137 -5.21 -6.08 9.99
C SER A 137 -5.43 -7.38 10.76
N SER A 138 -5.99 -8.41 10.12
CA SER A 138 -6.15 -9.75 10.72
C SER A 138 -4.80 -10.36 11.13
N LEU A 139 -3.81 -10.32 10.24
CA LEU A 139 -2.46 -10.82 10.53
C LEU A 139 -1.78 -10.06 11.68
N ARG A 140 -1.97 -8.74 11.76
CA ARG A 140 -1.47 -7.93 12.88
C ARG A 140 -2.09 -8.38 14.20
N ASN A 141 -3.41 -8.56 14.24
CA ASN A 141 -4.11 -9.03 15.44
C ASN A 141 -3.65 -10.44 15.88
N GLN A 142 -3.43 -11.34 14.91
CA GLN A 142 -2.91 -12.68 15.18
C GLN A 142 -1.49 -12.62 15.76
N LYS A 143 -0.62 -11.78 15.20
CA LYS A 143 0.73 -11.54 15.72
C LYS A 143 0.69 -11.08 17.17
N ASP A 144 -0.12 -10.06 17.48
CA ASP A 144 -0.24 -9.52 18.84
C ASP A 144 -0.77 -10.58 19.83
N SER A 145 -1.72 -11.40 19.39
CA SER A 145 -2.24 -12.52 20.18
C SER A 145 -1.17 -13.58 20.47
N LEU A 146 -0.36 -13.93 19.47
CA LEU A 146 0.76 -14.87 19.62
C LEU A 146 1.84 -14.32 20.54
N GLU A 147 2.19 -13.02 20.44
CA GLU A 147 3.15 -12.38 21.34
C GLU A 147 2.67 -12.39 22.79
N LYS A 148 1.40 -12.07 23.04
CA LYS A 148 0.79 -12.17 24.37
C LYS A 148 0.81 -13.61 24.90
N ARG A 149 0.51 -14.60 24.04
CA ARG A 149 0.55 -16.02 24.42
C ARG A 149 1.98 -16.45 24.78
N ARG A 150 2.98 -16.02 24.01
CA ARG A 150 4.40 -16.26 24.30
C ARG A 150 4.81 -15.69 25.66
N MET A 151 4.42 -14.44 25.96
CA MET A 151 4.72 -13.82 27.26
C MET A 151 4.10 -14.58 28.43
N ARG A 152 2.82 -14.97 28.32
CA ARG A 152 2.15 -15.77 29.36
C ARG A 152 2.86 -17.10 29.61
N MET A 153 3.25 -17.79 28.54
CA MET A 153 3.98 -19.05 28.65
C MET A 153 5.32 -18.86 29.35
N ASN A 154 6.10 -17.84 28.97
CA ASN A 154 7.38 -17.55 29.60
C ASN A 154 7.24 -17.24 31.10
N ASN A 155 6.23 -16.44 31.46
CA ASN A 155 5.94 -16.14 32.87
C ASN A 155 5.54 -17.39 33.65
N SER A 156 4.77 -18.30 33.04
CA SER A 156 4.41 -19.57 33.64
C SER A 156 5.63 -20.46 33.90
N PHE A 157 6.61 -20.49 32.98
CA PHE A 157 7.86 -21.21 33.21
C PHE A 157 8.68 -20.62 34.37
N ILE A 158 8.76 -19.29 34.46
CA ILE A 158 9.44 -18.61 35.57
C ILE A 158 8.76 -18.96 36.89
N GLN A 159 7.43 -18.85 36.97
CA GLN A 159 6.66 -19.17 38.17
C GLN A 159 6.81 -20.64 38.58
N ALA A 160 6.70 -21.58 37.65
CA ALA A 160 6.89 -22.99 37.93
C ALA A 160 8.31 -23.29 38.46
N THR A 161 9.33 -22.65 37.88
CA THR A 161 10.72 -22.77 38.32
C THR A 161 10.90 -22.24 39.74
N GLU A 162 10.34 -21.06 40.04
CA GLU A 162 10.37 -20.48 41.38
C GLU A 162 9.64 -21.36 42.41
N GLU A 163 8.51 -21.96 42.05
CA GLU A 163 7.77 -22.88 42.92
C GLU A 163 8.58 -24.12 43.25
N VAL A 164 9.25 -24.72 42.27
CA VAL A 164 10.16 -25.87 42.49
C VAL A 164 11.28 -25.48 43.45
N HIS A 165 11.95 -24.34 43.23
CA HIS A 165 13.00 -23.86 44.14
C HIS A 165 12.49 -23.59 45.55
N ARG A 166 11.30 -22.97 45.66
CA ARG A 166 10.67 -22.67 46.95
C ARG A 166 10.29 -23.95 47.70
N ALA A 167 9.74 -24.95 47.02
CA ALA A 167 9.41 -26.24 47.59
C ALA A 167 10.67 -26.98 48.07
N ALA A 168 11.72 -27.02 47.25
CA ALA A 168 13.00 -27.63 47.63
C ALA A 168 13.60 -26.96 48.88
N LYS A 169 13.61 -25.63 48.94
CA LYS A 169 14.12 -24.88 50.10
C LYS A 169 13.32 -25.20 51.37
N ARG A 170 11.99 -25.24 51.29
CA ARG A 170 11.14 -25.61 52.44
C ARG A 170 11.41 -27.03 52.92
N ASN A 171 11.54 -27.98 52.00
CA ASN A 171 11.81 -29.38 52.36
C ASN A 171 13.18 -29.53 53.03
N LEU A 172 14.22 -28.85 52.53
CA LEU A 172 15.54 -28.83 53.18
C LEU A 172 15.49 -28.26 54.59
N GLU A 173 14.72 -27.19 54.79
CA GLU A 173 14.54 -26.58 56.11
C GLU A 173 13.83 -27.54 57.08
N LEU A 174 12.77 -28.21 56.65
CA LEU A 174 12.07 -29.21 57.46
C LEU A 174 12.98 -30.39 57.85
N ILE A 175 13.79 -30.87 56.91
CA ILE A 175 14.76 -31.94 57.17
C ILE A 175 15.77 -31.50 58.24
N ARG A 176 16.33 -30.29 58.11
CA ARG A 176 17.29 -29.74 59.08
C ARG A 176 16.68 -29.53 60.47
N GLN A 177 15.45 -29.03 60.54
CA GLN A 177 14.74 -28.87 61.82
C GLN A 177 14.47 -30.21 62.49
N HIS A 178 14.09 -31.23 61.70
CA HIS A 178 13.88 -32.58 62.22
C HIS A 178 15.19 -33.20 62.73
N GLU A 179 16.28 -33.09 61.96
CA GLU A 179 17.62 -33.54 62.35
C GLU A 179 18.07 -32.92 63.67
N ALA A 180 17.95 -31.59 63.81
CA ALA A 180 18.31 -30.87 65.02
C ALA A 180 17.49 -31.35 66.24
N SER A 181 16.17 -31.50 66.06
CA SER A 181 15.27 -31.95 67.13
C SER A 181 15.60 -33.36 67.61
N VAL A 182 15.82 -34.31 66.70
CA VAL A 182 16.17 -35.70 67.05
C VAL A 182 17.55 -35.77 67.71
N THR A 183 18.52 -35.00 67.20
CA THR A 183 19.87 -34.93 67.79
C THR A 183 19.81 -34.41 69.23
N GLU A 184 19.03 -33.36 69.49
CA GLU A 184 18.83 -32.83 70.84
C GLU A 184 18.18 -33.86 71.78
N GLN A 185 17.17 -34.59 71.31
CA GLN A 185 16.52 -35.66 72.09
C GLN A 185 17.50 -36.77 72.47
N LEU A 186 18.35 -37.21 71.54
CA LEU A 186 19.36 -38.24 71.79
C LEU A 186 20.42 -37.77 72.81
N LEU A 187 20.84 -36.51 72.75
CA LEU A 187 21.76 -35.93 73.73
C LEU A 187 21.13 -35.91 75.14
N LYS A 188 19.88 -35.47 75.27
CA LYS A 188 19.14 -35.50 76.55
C LYS A 188 19.00 -36.92 77.10
N GLN A 189 18.67 -37.90 76.25
CA GLN A 189 18.59 -39.30 76.64
C GLN A 189 19.94 -39.84 77.13
N LYS A 190 21.03 -39.48 76.46
CA LYS A 190 22.40 -39.86 76.85
C LYS A 190 22.79 -39.28 78.20
N GLU A 191 22.47 -38.02 78.47
CA GLU A 191 22.73 -37.36 79.75
C GLU A 191 21.93 -37.98 80.90
N THR A 192 20.63 -38.22 80.66
CA THR A 192 19.74 -38.86 81.65
C THR A 192 20.23 -40.27 81.99
N SER A 193 20.64 -41.03 80.97
CA SER A 193 21.22 -42.36 81.18
C SER A 193 22.50 -42.30 82.02
N LYS A 194 23.42 -41.36 81.74
CA LYS A 194 24.63 -41.17 82.54
C LYS A 194 24.35 -40.86 84.01
N LEU A 195 23.38 -39.98 84.30
CA LEU A 195 22.99 -39.63 85.66
C LEU A 195 22.43 -40.84 86.42
N ASN A 196 21.60 -41.65 85.75
CA ASN A 196 21.05 -42.88 86.33
C ASN A 196 22.13 -43.93 86.65
N PHE A 197 23.19 -44.02 85.83
CA PHE A 197 24.32 -44.91 86.12
C PHE A 197 25.23 -44.41 87.26
N GLN A 198 25.20 -43.12 87.61
CA GLN A 198 25.99 -42.56 88.73
C GLN A 198 25.27 -42.63 90.10
N THR A 199 23.98 -42.95 90.10
CA THR A 199 23.14 -43.06 91.30
C THR A 199 22.90 -44.50 91.77
N LEU A 200 23.51 -45.48 91.06
CA LEU A 200 23.63 -46.89 91.44
C LEU A 200 24.99 -47.14 92.11
#